data_AF-A0A6A4RRA0-F1
#
_entry.id   AF-A0A6A4RRA0-F1
#
_cell.length_a   1.000
_cell.length_b   1.000
_cell.length_c   1.000
_cell.angle_alpha   90.00
_cell.angle_beta   90.00
_cell.angle_gamma   90.00
#
_symmetry.space_group_name_H-M   'P 1'
#
loop_
_entity.id
_entity.type
_entity.pdbx_description
1 polymer ?
#
loop_
_entity_poly.entity_id
_entity_poly.type
_entity_poly.pdbx_seq_one_letter_code
_entity_poly.pdbx_strand_id
1 'polypeptide(L)'
;MAAAASAEDRPEAERIAGQLTELEEAWARLRDEMAKRRERLSGSNLAQQYYNDAGDAEAWIGEQELYMIADEKAKDEQSALLALKRHMVLKQAVDDYADAIQKLNGRAQKMFAEDHPNGEGIIRRQGQVDKQYAGLRELAEDRRRKLDHTFHHFLLSREVEDLEHWIAERDMVASSQEMGQDLDHVSVLNAQNHAHTHMRS
;
A
#
# COMPACT_ATOMS: atom_id res chain seq x y z
N MET A 1 77.07 50.71 23.64
CA MET A 1 75.82 50.03 24.05
C MET A 1 74.77 50.27 22.98
N ALA A 2 74.12 49.18 22.55
CA ALA A 2 72.83 49.09 21.86
C ALA A 2 72.58 50.02 20.65
N ALA A 3 72.92 49.57 19.43
CA ALA A 3 72.32 50.14 18.22
C ALA A 3 72.21 49.17 17.01
N ALA A 4 72.75 47.95 17.06
CA ALA A 4 72.80 47.09 15.87
C ALA A 4 71.73 45.98 15.81
N ALA A 5 70.98 45.70 16.89
CA ALA A 5 70.05 44.56 16.94
C ALA A 5 68.63 44.85 16.41
N SER A 6 68.35 46.06 15.91
CA SER A 6 66.95 46.47 15.61
C SER A 6 66.56 46.45 14.12
N ALA A 7 67.51 46.17 13.21
CA ALA A 7 67.28 46.24 11.77
C ALA A 7 67.16 44.87 11.08
N GLU A 8 67.82 43.82 11.59
CA GLU A 8 67.74 42.45 11.04
C GLU A 8 66.46 41.71 11.48
N ASP A 9 65.91 42.04 12.65
CA ASP A 9 64.69 41.44 13.20
C ASP A 9 63.40 41.92 12.48
N ARG A 10 63.46 43.09 11.83
CA ARG A 10 62.32 43.76 11.19
C ARG A 10 61.88 43.13 9.85
N PRO A 11 62.78 42.83 8.89
CA PRO A 11 62.40 42.17 7.64
C PRO A 11 61.99 40.70 7.83
N GLU A 12 62.57 40.00 8.81
CA GLU A 12 62.11 38.65 9.15
C GLU A 12 60.72 38.67 9.80
N ALA A 13 60.44 39.62 10.70
CA ALA A 13 59.12 39.82 11.27
C ALA A 13 58.06 40.18 10.22
N GLU A 14 58.38 41.07 9.26
CA GLU A 14 57.50 41.41 8.13
C GLU A 14 57.21 40.18 7.24
N ARG A 15 58.23 39.37 6.96
CA ARG A 15 58.07 38.11 6.21
C ARG A 15 57.16 37.12 6.94
N ILE A 16 57.37 36.94 8.25
CA ILE A 16 56.55 36.06 9.08
C ILE A 16 55.10 36.57 9.14
N ALA A 17 54.88 37.89 9.28
CA ALA A 17 53.55 38.49 9.26
C ALA A 17 52.83 38.27 7.91
N GLY A 18 53.55 38.40 6.79
CA GLY A 18 53.03 38.06 5.46
C GLY A 18 52.63 36.58 5.37
N GLN A 19 53.50 35.66 5.82
CA GLN A 19 53.21 34.22 5.84
C GLN A 19 52.01 33.87 6.73
N LEU A 20 51.86 34.54 7.87
CA LEU A 20 50.70 34.35 8.75
C LEU A 20 49.40 34.80 8.06
N THR A 21 49.43 35.95 7.39
CA THR A 21 48.27 36.46 6.65
C THR A 21 47.88 35.51 5.52
N GLU A 22 48.84 35.03 4.74
CA GLU A 22 48.61 34.03 3.68
C GLU A 22 48.02 32.73 4.24
N LEU A 23 48.52 32.27 5.39
CA LEU A 23 48.01 31.08 6.06
C LEU A 23 46.58 31.26 6.57
N GLU A 24 46.26 32.41 7.16
CA GLU A 24 44.92 32.76 7.62
C GLU A 24 43.91 32.80 6.45
N GLU A 25 44.28 33.41 5.33
CA GLU A 25 43.46 33.41 4.12
C GLU A 25 43.29 32.00 3.54
N ALA A 26 44.37 31.21 3.45
CA ALA A 26 44.32 29.84 2.97
C ALA A 26 43.42 28.97 3.86
N TRP A 27 43.49 29.15 5.18
CA TRP A 27 42.63 28.48 6.14
C TRP A 27 41.16 28.88 5.99
N ALA A 28 40.87 30.17 5.81
CA ALA A 28 39.52 30.67 5.57
C ALA A 28 38.94 30.09 4.28
N ARG A 29 39.70 30.11 3.18
CA ARG A 29 39.31 29.50 1.90
C ARG A 29 39.04 28.00 2.03
N LEU A 30 39.90 27.27 2.74
CA LEU A 30 39.71 25.83 2.97
C LEU A 30 38.43 25.55 3.75
N ARG A 31 38.14 26.32 4.81
CA ARG A 31 36.92 26.16 5.61
C ARG A 31 35.67 26.40 4.78
N ASP A 32 35.66 27.42 3.93
CA ASP A 32 34.56 27.74 3.02
C ASP A 32 34.33 26.61 2.00
N GLU A 33 35.39 26.14 1.33
CA GLU A 33 35.28 25.02 0.38
C GLU A 33 34.84 23.70 1.04
N MET A 34 35.29 23.44 2.26
CA MET A 34 34.83 22.28 3.04
C MET A 34 33.34 22.40 3.41
N ALA A 35 32.85 23.59 3.74
CA ALA A 35 31.44 23.83 4.03
C ALA A 35 30.57 23.60 2.78
N LYS A 36 30.95 24.20 1.64
CA LYS A 36 30.28 23.98 0.34
C LYS A 36 30.28 22.52 -0.07
N ARG A 37 31.40 21.81 0.12
CA ARG A 37 31.49 20.37 -0.16
C ARG A 37 30.53 19.57 0.71
N ARG A 38 30.44 19.90 2.00
CA ARG A 38 29.52 19.23 2.94
C ARG A 38 28.06 19.41 2.52
N GLU A 39 27.68 20.62 2.14
CA GLU A 39 26.33 20.93 1.65
C GLU A 39 25.99 20.13 0.39
N ARG A 40 26.87 20.14 -0.61
CA ARG A 40 26.72 19.34 -1.84
C ARG A 40 26.58 17.84 -1.57
N LEU A 41 27.40 17.31 -0.65
CA LEU A 41 27.33 15.88 -0.28
C LEU A 41 26.01 15.57 0.44
N SER A 42 25.54 16.46 1.31
CA SER A 42 24.26 16.32 2.00
C SER A 42 23.09 16.32 1.01
N GLY A 43 23.06 17.26 0.05
CA GLY A 43 22.04 17.29 -1.00
C GLY A 43 22.05 16.05 -1.88
N SER A 44 23.24 15.62 -2.33
CA SER A 44 23.41 14.38 -3.09
C SER A 44 22.91 13.15 -2.32
N ASN A 45 23.22 13.07 -1.02
CA ASN A 45 22.75 11.98 -0.16
C ASN A 45 21.21 11.97 -0.05
N LEU A 46 20.59 13.13 0.15
CA LEU A 46 19.13 13.25 0.22
C LEU A 46 18.44 12.82 -1.08
N ALA A 47 18.99 13.22 -2.23
CA ALA A 47 18.48 12.80 -3.53
C ALA A 47 18.60 11.28 -3.73
N GLN A 48 19.72 10.68 -3.34
CA GLN A 48 19.89 9.24 -3.46
C GLN A 48 18.95 8.47 -2.53
N GLN A 49 18.74 8.95 -1.30
CA GLN A 49 17.73 8.37 -0.41
C GLN A 49 16.34 8.41 -1.03
N TYR A 50 15.95 9.54 -1.63
CA TYR A 50 14.67 9.63 -2.35
C TYR A 50 14.58 8.60 -3.48
N TYR A 51 15.60 8.49 -4.33
CA TYR A 51 15.55 7.57 -5.47
C TYR A 51 15.52 6.10 -5.08
N ASN A 52 16.16 5.75 -3.97
CA ASN A 52 16.09 4.40 -3.41
C ASN A 52 14.67 4.12 -2.90
N ASP A 53 14.13 4.98 -2.04
CA ASP A 53 12.79 4.83 -1.47
C ASP A 53 11.71 4.79 -2.57
N ALA A 54 11.86 5.59 -3.64
CA ALA A 54 10.98 5.56 -4.80
C ALA A 54 11.09 4.23 -5.57
N GLY A 55 12.30 3.71 -5.75
CA GLY A 55 12.52 2.40 -6.37
C GLY A 55 11.90 1.26 -5.56
N ASP A 56 12.01 1.30 -4.24
CA ASP A 56 11.39 0.32 -3.35
C ASP A 56 9.85 0.37 -3.43
N ALA A 57 9.28 1.58 -3.49
CA ALA A 57 7.85 1.77 -3.68
C ALA A 57 7.37 1.25 -5.04
N GLU A 58 8.08 1.56 -6.13
CA GLU A 58 7.78 1.07 -7.48
C GLU A 58 7.82 -0.46 -7.55
N ALA A 59 8.83 -1.08 -6.94
CA ALA A 59 8.98 -2.54 -6.88
C ALA A 59 7.85 -3.18 -6.08
N TRP A 60 7.52 -2.62 -4.91
CA TRP A 60 6.42 -3.11 -4.08
C TRP A 60 5.07 -2.99 -4.80
N ILE A 61 4.81 -1.85 -5.47
CA ILE A 61 3.59 -1.66 -6.28
C ILE A 61 3.49 -2.74 -7.36
N GLY A 62 4.56 -2.97 -8.12
CA GLY A 62 4.58 -3.98 -9.17
C GLY A 62 4.37 -5.41 -8.63
N GLU A 63 4.89 -5.72 -7.45
CA GLU A 63 4.62 -7.00 -6.78
C GLU A 63 3.13 -7.14 -6.41
N GLN A 64 2.53 -6.09 -5.83
CA GLN A 64 1.10 -6.12 -5.50
C GLN A 64 0.23 -6.24 -6.75
N GLU A 65 0.55 -5.55 -7.84
CA GLU A 65 -0.16 -5.68 -9.12
C GLU A 65 -0.15 -7.13 -9.62
N LEU A 66 0.96 -7.85 -9.47
CA LEU A 66 1.06 -9.26 -9.86
C LEU A 66 0.09 -10.15 -9.06
N TYR A 67 -0.02 -9.94 -7.74
CA TYR A 67 -0.99 -10.65 -6.92
C TYR A 67 -2.44 -10.30 -7.32
N MET A 68 -2.70 -9.06 -7.75
CA MET A 68 -4.02 -8.62 -8.21
C MET A 68 -4.41 -9.17 -9.58
N ILE A 69 -3.47 -9.66 -10.39
CA ILE A 69 -3.76 -10.27 -11.70
C ILE A 69 -3.97 -11.78 -11.60
N ALA A 70 -3.45 -12.44 -10.57
CA ALA A 70 -3.58 -13.89 -10.38
C ALA A 70 -5.06 -14.31 -10.23
N ASP A 71 -5.65 -14.94 -11.24
CA ASP A 71 -7.07 -15.32 -11.26
C ASP A 71 -7.28 -16.71 -10.63
N GLU A 72 -7.87 -16.76 -9.44
CA GLU A 72 -8.39 -17.99 -8.85
C GLU A 72 -9.90 -18.04 -9.07
N LYS A 73 -10.35 -18.87 -10.02
CA LYS A 73 -11.79 -19.08 -10.27
C LYS A 73 -12.42 -19.91 -9.16
N ALA A 74 -13.34 -19.27 -8.44
CA ALA A 74 -14.18 -19.95 -7.46
C ALA A 74 -15.10 -20.99 -8.12
N LYS A 75 -15.38 -22.08 -7.40
CA LYS A 75 -16.21 -23.21 -7.87
C LYS A 75 -17.50 -23.36 -7.08
N ASP A 76 -17.57 -22.73 -5.91
CA ASP A 76 -18.67 -22.80 -4.94
C ASP A 76 -18.64 -21.56 -4.04
N GLU A 77 -19.65 -21.42 -3.19
CA GLU A 77 -19.76 -20.30 -2.24
C GLU A 77 -18.55 -20.22 -1.30
N GLN A 78 -18.06 -21.37 -0.80
CA GLN A 78 -16.98 -21.40 0.17
C GLN A 78 -15.65 -20.93 -0.41
N SER A 79 -15.31 -21.38 -1.63
CA SER A 79 -14.11 -20.94 -2.36
C SER A 79 -14.21 -19.48 -2.77
N ALA A 80 -15.40 -18.99 -3.16
CA ALA A 80 -15.64 -17.57 -3.45
C ALA A 80 -15.44 -16.69 -2.21
N LEU A 81 -15.98 -17.10 -1.05
CA LEU A 81 -15.81 -16.40 0.22
C LEU A 81 -14.34 -16.34 0.64
N LEU A 82 -13.61 -17.45 0.49
CA LEU A 82 -12.19 -17.51 0.83
C LEU A 82 -11.35 -16.59 -0.07
N ALA A 83 -11.61 -16.59 -1.38
CA ALA A 83 -10.96 -15.69 -2.33
C ALA A 83 -11.23 -14.21 -2.00
N LEU A 84 -12.48 -13.86 -1.69
CA LEU A 84 -12.85 -12.50 -1.27
C LEU A 84 -12.13 -12.09 0.03
N LYS A 85 -12.11 -12.95 1.05
CA LYS A 85 -11.40 -12.66 2.32
C LYS A 85 -9.90 -12.45 2.12
N ARG A 86 -9.24 -13.31 1.34
CA ARG A 86 -7.82 -13.16 1.00
C ARG A 86 -7.56 -11.83 0.29
N HIS A 87 -8.42 -11.48 -0.67
CA HIS A 87 -8.32 -10.22 -1.39
C HIS A 87 -8.51 -9.00 -0.49
N MET A 88 -9.41 -9.04 0.49
CA MET A 88 -9.58 -7.96 1.46
C MET A 88 -8.31 -7.68 2.27
N VAL A 89 -7.55 -8.72 2.63
CA VAL A 89 -6.26 -8.56 3.32
C VAL A 89 -5.23 -7.88 2.42
N LEU A 90 -5.13 -8.30 1.14
CA LEU A 90 -4.24 -7.66 0.17
C LEU A 90 -4.63 -6.19 -0.06
N LYS A 91 -5.92 -5.91 -0.23
CA LYS A 91 -6.42 -4.55 -0.39
C LYS A 91 -6.10 -3.68 0.83
N GLN A 92 -6.24 -4.22 2.05
CA GLN A 92 -5.89 -3.48 3.25
C GLN A 92 -4.39 -3.11 3.26
N ALA A 93 -3.51 -4.03 2.87
CA ALA A 93 -2.09 -3.73 2.73
C ALA A 93 -1.83 -2.62 1.68
N VAL A 94 -2.61 -2.60 0.59
CA VAL A 94 -2.57 -1.51 -0.40
C VAL A 94 -2.97 -0.18 0.21
N ASP A 95 -4.07 -0.13 0.96
CA ASP A 95 -4.55 1.10 1.60
C ASP A 95 -3.58 1.60 2.68
N ASP A 96 -3.00 0.70 3.49
CA ASP A 96 -2.04 1.02 4.55
C ASP A 96 -0.73 1.62 3.99
N TYR A 97 -0.37 1.29 2.74
CA TYR A 97 0.84 1.82 2.09
C TYR A 97 0.71 3.30 1.69
N ALA A 98 -0.48 3.90 1.79
CA ALA A 98 -0.71 5.30 1.46
C ALA A 98 0.24 6.23 2.24
N ASP A 99 0.51 5.92 3.51
CA ASP A 99 1.40 6.72 4.36
C ASP A 99 2.84 6.76 3.82
N ALA A 100 3.32 5.66 3.23
CA ALA A 100 4.66 5.61 2.63
C ALA A 100 4.73 6.51 1.40
N ILE A 101 3.71 6.47 0.53
CA ILE A 101 3.60 7.32 -0.65
C ILE A 101 3.51 8.80 -0.26
N GLN A 102 2.73 9.14 0.77
CA GLN A 102 2.62 10.51 1.29
C GLN A 102 3.95 11.03 1.86
N LYS A 103 4.70 10.20 2.60
CA LYS A 103 6.03 10.56 3.10
C LYS A 103 7.03 10.81 1.96
N LEU A 104 6.98 9.97 0.93
CA LEU A 104 7.83 10.12 -0.27
C LEU A 104 7.51 11.42 -1.01
N ASN A 105 6.21 11.71 -1.21
CA ASN A 105 5.74 12.94 -1.82
C ASN A 105 6.16 14.17 -1.01
N GLY A 106 5.97 14.16 0.32
CA GLY A 106 6.40 15.24 1.20
C GLY A 106 7.90 15.54 1.09
N ARG A 107 8.75 14.52 0.94
CA ARG A 107 10.18 14.70 0.69
C ARG A 107 10.45 15.31 -0.68
N ALA A 108 9.77 14.82 -1.73
CA ALA A 108 9.89 15.36 -3.08
C ALA A 108 9.55 16.85 -3.14
N GLN A 109 8.41 17.23 -2.55
CA GLN A 109 7.96 18.63 -2.49
C GLN A 109 8.95 19.51 -1.73
N LYS A 110 9.46 19.03 -0.59
CA LYS A 110 10.47 19.76 0.17
C LYS A 110 11.73 20.01 -0.65
N MET A 111 12.26 18.99 -1.33
CA MET A 111 13.46 19.14 -2.15
C MET A 111 13.25 20.10 -3.33
N PHE A 112 12.06 20.09 -3.93
CA PHE A 112 11.72 21.04 -4.98
C PHE A 112 11.61 22.47 -4.45
N ALA A 113 10.96 22.67 -3.29
CA ALA A 113 10.82 23.98 -2.66
C ALA A 113 12.14 24.59 -2.17
N GLU A 114 13.14 23.76 -1.88
CA GLU A 114 14.51 24.18 -1.51
C GLU A 114 15.43 24.39 -2.75
N ASP A 115 14.86 24.46 -3.96
CA ASP A 115 15.59 24.61 -5.24
C ASP A 115 16.73 23.60 -5.40
N HIS A 116 16.53 22.37 -4.90
CA HIS A 116 17.53 21.32 -5.00
C HIS A 116 17.84 21.02 -6.48
N PRO A 117 19.11 20.82 -6.89
CA PRO A 117 19.48 20.62 -8.30
C PRO A 117 18.74 19.47 -9.02
N ASN A 118 18.31 18.46 -8.28
CA ASN A 118 17.54 17.32 -8.78
C ASN A 118 16.02 17.44 -8.59
N GLY A 119 15.52 18.58 -8.10
CA GLY A 119 14.14 18.77 -7.66
C GLY A 119 13.10 18.46 -8.74
N GLU A 120 13.28 18.96 -9.96
CA GLU A 120 12.37 18.71 -11.08
C GLU A 120 12.29 17.21 -11.43
N GLY A 121 13.43 16.53 -11.48
CA GLY A 121 13.49 15.09 -11.76
C GLY A 121 12.82 14.26 -10.67
N ILE A 122 12.99 14.67 -9.41
CA ILE A 122 12.36 14.07 -8.24
C ILE A 122 10.83 14.24 -8.28
N ILE A 123 10.31 15.44 -8.57
CA ILE A 123 8.87 15.68 -8.72
C ILE A 123 8.29 14.87 -9.87
N ARG A 124 8.99 14.79 -11.00
CA ARG A 124 8.57 13.98 -12.15
C ARG A 124 8.44 12.50 -11.75
N ARG A 125 9.44 11.96 -11.05
CA ARG A 125 9.41 10.57 -10.57
C ARG A 125 8.31 10.36 -9.55
N GLN A 126 8.10 11.30 -8.62
CA GLN A 126 6.99 11.24 -7.67
C GLN A 126 5.64 11.11 -8.39
N GLY A 127 5.41 11.91 -9.44
CA GLY A 127 4.18 11.83 -10.23
C GLY A 127 3.99 10.47 -10.90
N GLN A 128 5.07 9.78 -11.29
CA GLN A 128 5.00 8.42 -11.80
C GLN A 128 4.61 7.42 -10.70
N VAL A 129 5.23 7.49 -9.53
CA VAL A 129 4.90 6.66 -8.37
C VAL A 129 3.44 6.86 -7.97
N ASP A 130 2.98 8.12 -7.87
CA ASP A 130 1.60 8.46 -7.52
C ASP A 130 0.61 7.87 -8.53
N LYS A 131 0.93 7.95 -9.82
CA LYS A 131 0.10 7.37 -10.89
C LYS A 131 0.03 5.84 -10.80
N GLN A 132 1.16 5.17 -10.56
CA GLN A 132 1.19 3.71 -10.42
C GLN A 132 0.41 3.26 -9.19
N TYR A 133 0.59 3.93 -8.05
CA TYR A 133 -0.14 3.62 -6.83
C TYR A 133 -1.65 3.84 -6.98
N ALA A 134 -2.07 4.92 -7.64
CA ALA A 134 -3.48 5.15 -7.96
C ALA A 134 -4.06 4.02 -8.83
N GLY A 135 -3.32 3.57 -9.85
CA GLY A 135 -3.70 2.44 -10.69
C GLY A 135 -3.85 1.13 -9.90
N LEU A 136 -2.91 0.83 -9.00
CA LEU A 136 -3.00 -0.33 -8.11
C LEU A 136 -4.24 -0.27 -7.20
N ARG A 137 -4.58 0.90 -6.65
CA ARG A 137 -5.79 1.07 -5.83
C ARG A 137 -7.07 0.82 -6.62
N GLU A 138 -7.15 1.32 -7.85
CA GLU A 138 -8.28 1.07 -8.75
C GLU A 138 -8.40 -0.42 -9.08
N LEU A 139 -7.28 -1.06 -9.44
CA LEU A 139 -7.22 -2.51 -9.71
C LEU A 139 -7.69 -3.35 -8.51
N ALA A 140 -7.24 -2.98 -7.31
CA ALA A 140 -7.64 -3.66 -6.07
C ALA A 140 -9.14 -3.52 -5.80
N GLU A 141 -9.73 -2.34 -6.05
CA GLU A 141 -11.17 -2.11 -5.86
C GLU A 141 -12.00 -2.84 -6.93
N ASP A 142 -11.56 -2.85 -8.19
CA ASP A 142 -12.19 -3.59 -9.27
C ASP A 142 -12.23 -5.09 -8.99
N ARG A 143 -11.11 -5.66 -8.55
CA ARG A 143 -11.04 -7.06 -8.17
C ARG A 143 -11.93 -7.36 -6.97
N ARG A 144 -12.01 -6.46 -5.98
CA ARG A 144 -12.92 -6.60 -4.83
C ARG A 144 -14.37 -6.71 -5.30
N ARG A 145 -14.80 -5.79 -6.17
CA ARG A 145 -16.17 -5.78 -6.72
C ARG A 145 -16.49 -7.06 -7.49
N LYS A 146 -15.54 -7.57 -8.29
CA LYS A 146 -15.72 -8.84 -9.02
C LYS A 146 -15.85 -10.04 -8.08
N LEU A 147 -14.97 -10.14 -7.08
CA LEU A 147 -15.02 -11.24 -6.11
C LEU A 147 -16.30 -11.21 -5.26
N ASP A 148 -16.73 -10.01 -4.87
CA ASP A 148 -17.98 -9.79 -4.13
C ASP A 148 -19.20 -10.24 -4.96
N HIS A 149 -19.23 -9.87 -6.25
CA HIS A 149 -20.29 -10.32 -7.16
C HIS A 149 -20.29 -11.85 -7.31
N THR A 150 -19.12 -12.47 -7.52
CA THR A 150 -18.99 -13.94 -7.62
C THR A 150 -19.47 -14.63 -6.34
N PHE A 151 -19.11 -14.10 -5.17
CA PHE A 151 -19.57 -14.64 -3.89
C PHE A 151 -21.10 -14.58 -3.76
N HIS A 152 -21.72 -13.44 -4.03
CA HIS A 152 -23.17 -13.29 -3.97
C HIS A 152 -23.91 -14.18 -4.99
N HIS A 153 -23.31 -14.39 -6.17
CA HIS A 153 -23.86 -15.32 -7.15
C HIS A 153 -23.95 -16.75 -6.59
N PHE A 154 -22.86 -17.27 -6.03
CA PHE A 154 -22.88 -18.62 -5.43
C PHE A 154 -23.78 -18.73 -4.21
N LEU A 155 -23.81 -17.70 -3.35
CA LEU A 155 -24.69 -17.66 -2.18
C LEU A 155 -26.16 -17.76 -2.60
N LEU A 156 -26.58 -16.94 -3.56
CA LEU A 156 -27.95 -16.97 -4.06
C LEU A 156 -28.29 -18.31 -4.74
N SER A 157 -27.36 -18.87 -5.53
CA SER A 157 -27.58 -20.18 -6.15
C SER A 157 -27.81 -21.28 -5.10
N ARG A 158 -27.00 -21.32 -4.03
CA ARG A 158 -27.21 -22.27 -2.92
C ARG A 158 -28.56 -22.05 -2.24
N GLU A 159 -28.91 -20.80 -1.94
CA GLU A 159 -30.20 -20.48 -1.30
C GLU A 159 -31.40 -20.87 -2.16
N VAL A 160 -31.30 -20.76 -3.49
CA VAL A 160 -32.31 -21.23 -4.43
C VAL A 160 -32.39 -22.76 -4.42
N GLU A 161 -31.27 -23.46 -4.49
CA GLU A 161 -31.22 -24.94 -4.42
C GLU A 161 -31.85 -25.45 -3.10
N ASP A 162 -31.53 -24.82 -1.97
CA ASP A 162 -32.12 -25.14 -0.65
C ASP A 162 -33.65 -24.94 -0.65
N LEU A 163 -34.13 -23.88 -1.30
CA LEU A 163 -35.57 -23.59 -1.42
C LEU A 163 -36.28 -24.58 -2.36
N GLU A 164 -35.69 -24.89 -3.50
CA GLU A 164 -36.22 -25.87 -4.45
C GLU A 164 -36.31 -27.26 -3.82
N HIS A 165 -35.27 -27.67 -3.08
CA HIS A 165 -35.29 -28.93 -2.34
C HIS A 165 -36.41 -28.96 -1.31
N TRP A 166 -36.55 -27.88 -0.51
CA TRP A 166 -37.61 -27.76 0.47
C TRP A 166 -39.01 -27.82 -0.18
N ILE A 167 -39.23 -27.13 -1.31
CA ILE A 167 -40.51 -27.18 -2.04
C ILE A 167 -40.79 -28.61 -2.51
N ALA A 168 -39.80 -29.30 -3.09
CA ALA A 168 -39.96 -30.67 -3.56
C ALA A 168 -40.33 -31.64 -2.42
N GLU A 169 -39.75 -31.45 -1.23
CA GLU A 169 -40.15 -32.19 -0.02
C GLU A 169 -41.62 -31.92 0.35
N ARG A 170 -42.07 -30.65 0.31
CA ARG A 170 -43.46 -30.30 0.61
C ARG A 170 -44.44 -30.87 -0.43
N ASP A 171 -44.09 -30.81 -1.70
CA ASP A 171 -44.92 -31.34 -2.79
C ASP A 171 -45.09 -32.86 -2.66
N MET A 172 -44.03 -33.59 -2.27
CA MET A 172 -44.09 -35.02 -2.02
C MET A 172 -45.06 -35.36 -0.87
N VAL A 173 -44.98 -34.61 0.24
CA VAL A 173 -45.89 -34.80 1.38
C VAL A 173 -47.33 -34.46 1.00
N ALA A 174 -47.56 -33.33 0.33
CA ALA A 174 -48.90 -32.89 -0.07
C ALA A 174 -49.56 -33.81 -1.11
N SER A 175 -48.76 -34.46 -1.95
CA SER A 175 -49.24 -35.42 -2.96
C SER A 175 -49.51 -36.82 -2.40
N SER A 176 -49.20 -37.06 -1.12
CA SER A 176 -49.48 -38.34 -0.46
C SER A 176 -50.99 -38.60 -0.40
N GLN A 177 -51.42 -39.74 -0.94
CA GLN A 177 -52.81 -40.22 -0.86
C GLN A 177 -53.06 -41.09 0.40
N GLU A 178 -52.10 -41.13 1.32
CA GLU A 178 -52.22 -41.92 2.55
C GLU A 178 -53.24 -41.27 3.50
N MET A 179 -54.43 -41.86 3.59
CA MET A 179 -55.54 -41.35 4.41
C MET A 179 -55.59 -41.93 5.83
N GLY A 180 -54.56 -42.68 6.24
CA GLY A 180 -54.53 -43.43 7.49
C GLY A 180 -55.38 -44.71 7.46
N GLN A 181 -54.98 -45.71 8.24
CA GLN A 181 -55.66 -47.02 8.30
C GLN A 181 -56.52 -47.18 9.56
N ASP A 182 -56.31 -46.33 10.57
CA ASP A 182 -57.06 -46.26 11.82
C ASP A 182 -57.03 -44.84 12.41
N LEU A 183 -57.79 -44.62 13.48
CA LEU A 183 -57.95 -43.31 14.13
C LEU A 183 -56.61 -42.73 14.63
N ASP A 184 -55.74 -43.59 15.18
CA ASP A 184 -54.45 -43.18 15.71
C ASP A 184 -53.53 -42.74 14.56
N HIS A 185 -53.50 -43.48 13.46
CA HIS A 185 -52.73 -43.15 12.26
C HIS A 185 -53.21 -41.83 11.61
N VAL A 186 -54.53 -41.62 11.51
CA VAL A 186 -55.10 -40.35 11.01
C VAL A 186 -54.73 -39.17 11.91
N SER A 187 -54.73 -39.36 13.23
CA SER A 187 -54.36 -38.30 14.18
C SER A 187 -52.89 -37.88 14.04
N VAL A 188 -52.01 -38.86 13.80
CA VAL A 188 -50.57 -38.65 13.55
C VAL A 188 -50.35 -37.93 12.21
N LEU A 189 -51.00 -38.39 11.13
CA LEU A 189 -50.90 -37.74 9.81
C LEU A 189 -51.41 -36.29 9.84
N ASN A 190 -52.48 -36.03 10.59
CA ASN A 190 -53.03 -34.68 10.74
C ASN A 190 -52.10 -33.77 11.55
N ALA A 191 -51.50 -34.29 12.63
CA ALA A 191 -50.51 -33.56 13.43
C ALA A 191 -49.23 -33.25 12.63
N GLN A 192 -48.74 -34.20 11.82
CA GLN A 192 -47.59 -34.00 10.92
C GLN A 192 -47.88 -32.93 9.86
N ASN A 193 -49.05 -32.97 9.22
CA ASN A 193 -49.46 -31.94 8.25
C ASN A 193 -49.54 -30.55 8.88
N HIS A 194 -50.13 -30.41 10.07
CA HIS A 194 -50.20 -29.14 10.79
C HIS A 194 -48.82 -28.60 11.17
N ALA A 195 -47.90 -29.48 11.61
CA ALA A 195 -46.52 -29.11 11.91
C ALA A 195 -45.78 -28.64 10.64
N HIS A 196 -46.02 -29.28 9.50
CA HIS A 196 -45.41 -28.92 8.22
C HIS A 196 -45.91 -27.58 7.65
N THR A 197 -47.14 -27.17 7.93
CA THR A 197 -47.67 -25.85 7.53
C THR A 197 -47.10 -24.67 8.32
N HIS A 198 -46.55 -24.88 9.53
CA HIS A 198 -46.11 -23.80 10.42
C HIS A 198 -44.59 -23.60 10.52
N MET A 199 -43.77 -24.45 9.89
CA MET A 199 -42.31 -24.46 10.11
C MET A 199 -41.51 -23.30 9.48
N ARG A 200 -42.14 -22.25 8.95
CA ARG A 200 -41.41 -21.11 8.33
C ARG A 200 -42.06 -19.72 8.46
N SER A 201 -43.10 -19.56 9.29
CA SER A 201 -43.60 -18.22 9.68
C SER A 201 -42.73 -17.65 10.79
#